data_AF-A0AAD1RZ47-F1
#
_entry.id   AF-A0AAD1RZ47-F1
#
_cell.length_a   1.000
_cell.length_b   1.000
_cell.length_c   1.000
_cell.angle_alpha   90.00
_cell.angle_beta   90.00
_cell.angle_gamma   90.00
#
_symmetry.space_group_name_H-M   'P 1'
#
loop_
_entity.id
_entity.type
_entity.pdbx_description
1 polymer ?
#
loop_
_entity_poly.entity_id
_entity_poly.type
_entity_poly.pdbx_seq_one_letter_code
_entity_poly.pdbx_strand_id
1 'polypeptide(L)'
;KFLSFVTPQTARQWTWRLNPTLLHNPESKLNTHKGIIDYFTTNDTQETTRGTLWVAHKAVLRGSLIAEASRLKKQKLSELETHLHVLRNLESQHKQNPTETLLEQIKTHQQTIKAYIAKDSQKALQWSKQLFYDKSNKADTLLVRKLQH
;
A
#
# COMPACT_ATOMS: atom_id res chain seq x y z
N LYS A 1 2.06 38.04 -10.45
CA LYS A 1 2.43 37.51 -9.11
C LYS A 1 1.84 36.10 -9.00
N PHE A 2 2.65 35.06 -9.18
CA PHE A 2 2.19 33.66 -9.04
C PHE A 2 1.99 33.37 -7.55
N LEU A 3 0.81 32.87 -7.18
CA LEU A 3 0.52 32.42 -5.82
C LEU A 3 1.33 31.15 -5.55
N SER A 4 2.40 31.27 -4.77
CA SER A 4 3.16 30.13 -4.27
C SER A 4 2.31 29.38 -3.24
N PHE A 5 1.88 28.18 -3.58
CA PHE A 5 1.23 27.27 -2.63
C PHE A 5 2.28 26.76 -1.64
N VAL A 6 2.51 27.51 -0.56
CA VAL A 6 3.26 27.01 0.59
C VAL A 6 2.34 26.04 1.32
N THR A 7 2.62 24.74 1.20
CA THR A 7 1.92 23.72 1.99
C THR A 7 2.37 23.82 3.44
N PRO A 8 1.46 24.05 4.40
CA PRO A 8 1.84 24.07 5.80
C PRO A 8 2.32 22.68 6.21
N GLN A 9 3.58 22.61 6.67
CA GLN A 9 4.20 21.40 7.18
C GLN A 9 3.59 21.06 8.53
N THR A 10 2.45 20.37 8.53
CA THR A 10 1.85 19.82 9.75
C THR A 10 2.75 18.73 10.32
N ALA A 11 3.04 18.78 11.62
CA ALA A 11 3.83 17.76 12.33
C ALA A 11 3.41 16.34 11.90
N ARG A 12 4.39 15.52 11.49
CA ARG A 12 4.18 14.14 11.02
C ARG A 12 3.64 13.28 12.17
N GLN A 13 2.32 13.20 12.27
CA GLN A 13 1.64 12.21 13.09
C GLN A 13 1.78 10.85 12.39
N TRP A 14 2.61 9.96 12.91
CA TRP A 14 2.83 8.62 12.37
C TRP A 14 1.64 7.71 12.70
N THR A 15 0.49 7.99 12.10
CA THR A 15 -0.66 7.08 12.15
C THR A 15 -0.51 6.05 11.05
N TRP A 16 -0.36 4.77 11.39
CA TRP A 16 -0.46 3.70 10.39
C TRP A 16 -1.83 3.73 9.72
N ARG A 17 -1.83 3.43 8.42
CA ARG A 17 -3.01 3.38 7.56
C ARG A 17 -3.10 2.01 6.91
N LEU A 18 -4.30 1.45 6.89
CA LEU A 18 -4.57 0.17 6.26
C LEU A 18 -4.38 0.27 4.74
N ASN A 19 -3.70 -0.71 4.15
CA ASN A 19 -3.62 -0.84 2.69
C ASN A 19 -4.91 -1.52 2.16
N PRO A 20 -5.80 -0.80 1.44
CA PRO A 20 -7.09 -1.33 1.01
C PRO A 20 -6.94 -2.50 0.03
N THR A 21 -5.82 -2.61 -0.69
CA THR A 21 -5.61 -3.73 -1.62
C THR A 21 -5.59 -5.08 -0.92
N LEU A 22 -5.20 -5.12 0.37
CA LEU A 22 -5.24 -6.34 1.19
C LEU A 22 -6.66 -6.84 1.36
N LEU A 23 -7.62 -5.93 1.50
CA LEU A 23 -9.03 -6.28 1.63
C LEU A 23 -9.65 -6.73 0.32
N HIS A 24 -8.96 -6.60 -0.81
CA HIS A 24 -9.46 -7.08 -2.11
C HIS A 24 -8.89 -8.45 -2.48
N ASN A 25 -7.74 -8.84 -1.91
CA ASN A 25 -7.13 -10.15 -2.15
C ASN A 25 -7.95 -11.26 -1.45
N PRO A 26 -8.47 -12.27 -2.18
CA PRO A 26 -9.21 -13.39 -1.59
C PRO A 26 -8.44 -14.14 -0.50
N GLU A 27 -7.13 -14.35 -0.68
CA GLU A 27 -6.29 -15.06 0.29
C GLU A 27 -6.18 -14.25 1.60
N SER A 28 -5.86 -12.96 1.49
CA SER A 28 -5.76 -12.08 2.66
C SER A 28 -7.11 -11.95 3.37
N LYS A 29 -8.25 -11.93 2.65
CA LYS A 29 -9.58 -11.97 3.26
C LYS A 29 -9.79 -13.24 4.08
N LEU A 30 -9.48 -14.41 3.51
CA LEU A 30 -9.64 -15.70 4.18
C LEU A 30 -8.78 -15.77 5.44
N ASN A 31 -7.52 -15.38 5.35
CA ASN A 31 -6.59 -15.38 6.50
C ASN A 31 -7.04 -14.41 7.59
N THR A 32 -7.54 -13.24 7.21
CA THR A 32 -8.10 -12.26 8.15
C THR A 32 -9.33 -12.83 8.85
N HIS A 33 -10.25 -13.44 8.09
CA HIS A 33 -11.46 -14.04 8.64
C HIS A 33 -11.16 -15.17 9.62
N LYS A 34 -10.25 -16.09 9.26
CA LYS A 34 -9.77 -17.14 10.16
C LYS A 34 -9.17 -16.56 11.44
N GLY A 35 -8.27 -15.59 11.32
CA GLY A 35 -7.64 -14.95 12.47
C GLY A 35 -8.63 -14.22 13.39
N ILE A 36 -9.72 -13.68 12.85
CA ILE A 36 -10.82 -13.09 13.65
C ILE A 36 -11.52 -14.18 14.46
N ILE A 37 -11.94 -15.28 13.82
CA ILE A 37 -12.63 -16.39 14.49
C ILE A 37 -11.75 -17.01 15.58
N ASP A 38 -10.49 -17.30 15.25
CA ASP A 38 -9.53 -17.91 16.17
C ASP A 38 -9.32 -17.04 17.41
N TYR A 39 -9.23 -15.71 17.22
CA TYR A 39 -9.10 -14.76 18.31
C TYR A 39 -10.28 -14.82 19.28
N PHE A 40 -11.51 -14.72 18.77
CA PHE A 40 -12.70 -14.71 19.64
C PHE A 40 -12.95 -16.07 20.29
N THR A 41 -12.66 -17.17 19.59
CA THR A 41 -12.81 -18.52 20.15
C THR A 41 -11.89 -18.77 21.35
N THR A 42 -10.71 -18.15 21.35
CA THR A 42 -9.69 -18.37 22.39
C THR A 42 -9.71 -17.31 23.51
N ASN A 43 -10.16 -16.09 23.21
CA ASN A 43 -10.07 -14.95 24.14
C ASN A 43 -11.42 -14.53 24.73
N ASP A 44 -12.56 -15.02 24.23
CA ASP A 44 -13.87 -14.72 24.82
C ASP A 44 -14.11 -15.60 26.06
N THR A 45 -13.56 -15.17 27.20
CA THR A 45 -13.71 -15.85 28.49
C THR A 45 -14.57 -15.02 29.44
N GLN A 46 -15.17 -15.68 30.45
CA GLN A 46 -16.03 -14.99 31.43
C GLN A 46 -15.29 -13.90 32.22
N GLU A 47 -13.97 -13.96 32.29
CA GLU A 47 -13.12 -13.00 33.01
C GLU A 47 -12.78 -11.75 32.18
N THR A 48 -12.91 -11.80 30.85
CA THR A 48 -12.54 -10.67 29.99
C THR A 48 -13.72 -9.72 29.76
N THR A 49 -13.51 -8.43 30.04
CA THR A 49 -14.50 -7.42 29.69
C THR A 49 -14.57 -7.23 28.16
N ARG A 50 -15.78 -7.10 27.61
CA ARG A 50 -16.02 -6.86 26.17
C ARG A 50 -15.19 -5.71 25.59
N GLY A 51 -14.97 -4.65 26.35
CA GLY A 51 -14.14 -3.51 25.94
C GLY A 51 -12.68 -3.90 25.72
N THR A 52 -12.10 -4.63 26.67
CA THR A 52 -10.72 -5.14 26.58
C THR A 52 -10.58 -6.12 25.42
N LEU A 53 -11.54 -7.04 25.27
CA LEU A 53 -11.59 -7.99 24.17
C LEU A 53 -11.59 -7.28 22.81
N TRP A 54 -12.40 -6.24 22.63
CA TRP A 54 -12.46 -5.48 21.38
C TRP A 54 -11.18 -4.68 21.10
N VAL A 55 -10.58 -4.07 22.12
CA VAL A 55 -9.33 -3.30 21.95
C VAL A 55 -8.16 -4.23 21.60
N ALA A 56 -8.03 -5.34 22.31
CA ALA A 56 -7.00 -6.35 22.04
C ALA A 56 -7.20 -6.99 20.66
N HIS A 57 -8.44 -7.34 20.28
CA HIS A 57 -8.77 -7.83 18.94
C HIS A 57 -8.26 -6.89 17.85
N LYS A 58 -8.57 -5.60 17.95
CA LYS A 58 -8.13 -4.59 16.98
C LYS A 58 -6.61 -4.49 16.89
N ALA A 59 -5.90 -4.61 18.01
CA ALA A 59 -4.44 -4.58 18.04
C ALA A 59 -3.85 -5.81 17.31
N VAL A 60 -4.37 -7.01 17.59
CA VAL A 60 -3.97 -8.26 16.93
C VAL A 60 -4.24 -8.20 15.42
N LEU A 61 -5.45 -7.80 15.04
CA LEU A 61 -5.85 -7.66 13.65
C LEU A 61 -4.95 -6.68 12.89
N ARG A 62 -4.63 -5.53 13.50
CA ARG A 62 -3.72 -4.55 12.92
C ARG A 62 -2.31 -5.12 12.74
N GLY A 63 -1.79 -5.84 13.73
CA GLY A 63 -0.49 -6.51 13.66
C GLY A 63 -0.42 -7.50 12.51
N SER A 64 -1.44 -8.34 12.37
CA SER A 64 -1.57 -9.30 11.27
C SER A 64 -1.58 -8.62 9.89
N LEU A 65 -2.39 -7.56 9.73
CA LEU A 65 -2.45 -6.80 8.47
C LEU A 65 -1.14 -6.07 8.14
N ILE A 66 -0.41 -5.59 9.14
CA ILE A 66 0.93 -4.99 8.96
C ILE A 66 1.94 -6.05 8.50
N ALA A 67 1.94 -7.21 9.14
CA ALA A 67 2.84 -8.32 8.81
C ALA A 67 2.60 -8.78 7.36
N GLU A 68 1.33 -8.96 6.98
CA GLU A 68 0.95 -9.37 5.63
C GLU A 68 1.32 -8.30 4.59
N ALA A 69 1.06 -7.02 4.86
CA ALA A 69 1.49 -5.93 4.00
C ALA A 69 3.01 -5.93 3.75
N SER A 70 3.78 -6.21 4.81
CA SER A 70 5.24 -6.27 4.76
C SER A 70 5.72 -7.47 3.96
N ARG A 71 5.10 -8.63 4.15
CA ARG A 71 5.36 -9.85 3.37
C ARG A 71 5.13 -9.62 1.88
N LEU A 72 3.97 -9.10 1.50
CA LEU A 72 3.63 -8.81 0.10
C LEU A 72 4.54 -7.75 -0.52
N LYS A 73 4.96 -6.74 0.26
CA LYS A 73 5.95 -5.77 -0.20
C LYS A 73 7.29 -6.44 -0.50
N LYS A 74 7.77 -7.32 0.38
CA LYS A 74 9.02 -8.07 0.19
C LYS A 74 8.93 -8.99 -1.04
N GLN A 75 7.83 -9.71 -1.19
CA GLN A 75 7.58 -10.57 -2.35
C GLN A 75 7.60 -9.77 -3.66
N LYS A 76 6.86 -8.66 -3.72
CA LYS A 76 6.85 -7.76 -4.89
C LYS A 76 8.26 -7.29 -5.25
N LEU A 77 9.06 -6.86 -4.26
CA LEU A 77 10.42 -6.38 -4.50
C LEU A 77 11.32 -7.49 -5.05
N SER A 78 11.20 -8.70 -4.50
CA SER A 78 11.92 -9.87 -5.00
C SER A 78 11.54 -10.19 -6.45
N GLU A 79 10.25 -10.20 -6.80
CA GLU A 79 9.79 -10.42 -8.17
C GLU A 79 10.29 -9.33 -9.13
N LEU A 80 10.33 -8.07 -8.68
CA LEU A 80 10.85 -6.98 -9.49
C LEU A 80 12.37 -7.12 -9.71
N GLU A 81 13.11 -7.52 -8.69
CA GLU A 81 14.55 -7.75 -8.76
C GLU A 81 14.89 -8.90 -9.71
N THR A 82 14.13 -10.01 -9.67
CA THR A 82 14.32 -11.11 -10.63
C THR A 82 14.03 -10.65 -12.06
N HIS A 83 12.96 -9.90 -12.30
CA HIS A 83 12.67 -9.35 -13.63
C HIS A 83 13.76 -8.40 -14.13
N LEU A 84 14.31 -7.54 -13.26
CA LEU A 84 15.42 -6.65 -13.61
C LEU A 84 16.70 -7.43 -13.92
N HIS A 85 16.98 -8.49 -13.17
CA HIS A 85 18.13 -9.35 -13.43
C HIS A 85 18.01 -10.08 -14.77
N VAL A 86 16.85 -10.69 -15.04
CA VAL A 86 16.57 -11.35 -16.32
C VAL A 86 16.65 -10.35 -17.48
N LEU A 87 16.08 -9.16 -17.33
CA LEU A 87 16.15 -8.10 -18.34
C LEU A 87 17.60 -7.74 -18.70
N ARG A 88 18.47 -7.53 -17.69
CA ARG A 88 19.90 -7.23 -17.92
C ARG A 88 20.61 -8.34 -18.69
N ASN A 89 20.33 -9.60 -18.34
CA ASN A 89 20.93 -10.74 -19.01
C ASN A 89 20.49 -10.83 -20.47
N LEU A 90 19.18 -10.65 -20.73
CA LEU A 90 18.63 -10.63 -22.09
C LEU A 90 19.19 -9.47 -22.92
N GLU A 91 19.30 -8.27 -22.35
CA GLU A 91 19.92 -7.12 -23.02
C GLU A 91 21.38 -7.37 -23.37
N SER A 92 22.14 -8.05 -22.51
CA SER A 92 23.53 -8.45 -22.79
C SER A 92 23.60 -9.48 -23.92
N GLN A 93 22.72 -10.48 -23.92
CA GLN A 93 22.66 -11.49 -24.98
C GLN A 93 22.25 -10.88 -26.32
N HIS A 94 21.25 -9.99 -26.31
CA HIS A 94 20.77 -9.32 -27.52
C HIS A 94 21.84 -8.40 -28.14
N LYS A 95 22.70 -7.77 -27.31
CA LYS A 95 23.85 -7.00 -27.81
C LYS A 95 24.88 -7.85 -28.55
N GLN A 96 25.07 -9.10 -28.12
CA GLN A 96 26.01 -10.03 -28.76
C GLN A 96 25.38 -10.67 -30.01
N ASN A 97 24.13 -11.10 -29.91
CA ASN A 97 23.38 -11.77 -30.97
C ASN A 97 21.98 -11.16 -31.07
N PRO A 98 21.77 -10.17 -31.96
CA PRO A 98 20.48 -9.53 -32.11
C PRO A 98 19.48 -10.49 -32.77
N THR A 99 18.62 -11.09 -31.97
CA THR A 99 17.52 -11.98 -32.41
C THR A 99 16.16 -11.39 -32.03
N GLU A 100 15.17 -11.54 -32.91
CA GLU A 100 13.80 -11.04 -32.69
C GLU A 100 13.13 -11.68 -31.46
N THR A 101 13.39 -12.96 -31.21
CA THR A 101 12.88 -13.68 -30.02
C THR A 101 13.38 -13.06 -28.71
N LEU A 102 14.66 -12.69 -28.65
CA LEU A 102 15.25 -11.99 -27.48
C LEU A 102 14.63 -10.61 -27.31
N LEU A 103 14.38 -9.88 -28.41
CA LEU A 103 13.73 -8.58 -28.36
C LEU A 103 12.30 -8.66 -27.81
N GLU A 104 11.55 -9.69 -28.18
CA GLU A 104 10.21 -9.95 -27.64
C GLU A 104 10.26 -10.22 -26.14
N GLN A 105 11.16 -11.09 -25.67
CA GLN A 105 11.36 -11.36 -24.25
C GLN A 105 11.77 -10.11 -23.45
N ILE A 106 12.62 -9.26 -24.01
CA ILE A 106 12.98 -7.97 -23.40
C ILE A 106 11.73 -7.10 -23.24
N LYS A 107 10.91 -6.98 -24.29
CA LYS A 107 9.68 -6.17 -24.26
C LYS A 107 8.69 -6.69 -23.22
N THR A 108 8.51 -8.01 -23.08
CA THR A 108 7.59 -8.57 -22.07
C THR A 108 8.07 -8.24 -20.65
N HIS A 109 9.34 -8.41 -20.34
CA HIS A 109 9.88 -8.03 -19.02
C HIS A 109 9.77 -6.53 -18.74
N GLN A 110 10.05 -5.68 -19.75
CA GLN A 110 9.86 -4.24 -19.62
C GLN A 110 8.39 -3.86 -19.38
N GLN A 111 7.44 -4.51 -20.05
CA GLN A 111 6.01 -4.30 -19.83
C GLN A 111 5.60 -4.69 -18.40
N THR A 112 6.07 -5.84 -17.92
CA THR A 112 5.84 -6.28 -16.54
C THR A 112 6.37 -5.28 -15.52
N ILE A 113 7.61 -4.80 -15.68
CA ILE A 113 8.21 -3.77 -14.81
C ILE A 113 7.39 -2.47 -14.85
N LYS A 114 7.00 -2.00 -16.04
CA LYS A 114 6.14 -0.81 -16.21
C LYS A 114 4.80 -0.98 -15.50
N ALA A 115 4.19 -2.16 -15.55
CA ALA A 115 2.94 -2.45 -14.86
C ALA A 115 3.08 -2.33 -13.33
N TYR A 116 4.18 -2.81 -12.74
CA TYR A 116 4.45 -2.64 -11.31
C TYR A 116 4.63 -1.18 -10.89
N ILE A 117 5.28 -0.36 -11.73
CA ILE A 117 5.47 1.09 -11.51
C ILE A 117 4.13 1.82 -11.62
N ALA A 118 3.33 1.48 -12.64
CA ALA A 118 1.99 2.03 -12.82
C ALA A 118 1.09 1.75 -11.62
N LYS A 119 1.14 0.53 -11.07
CA LYS A 119 0.39 0.15 -9.85
C LYS A 119 0.79 0.97 -8.63
N ASP A 120 2.09 1.23 -8.42
CA ASP A 120 2.55 2.09 -7.32
C ASP A 120 2.14 3.55 -7.51
N SER A 121 2.21 4.03 -8.75
CA SER A 121 1.77 5.38 -9.10
C SER A 121 0.26 5.56 -8.85
N GLN A 122 -0.55 4.57 -9.23
CA GLN A 122 -1.99 4.54 -8.94
C GLN A 122 -2.26 4.55 -7.43
N LYS A 123 -1.51 3.77 -6.64
CA LYS A 123 -1.62 3.76 -5.18
C LYS A 123 -1.30 5.12 -4.58
N ALA A 124 -0.23 5.77 -5.03
CA ALA A 124 0.14 7.12 -4.59
C ALA A 124 -0.95 8.15 -4.94
N LEU A 125 -1.52 8.07 -6.15
CA LEU A 125 -2.63 8.91 -6.58
C LEU A 125 -3.87 8.71 -5.71
N GLN A 126 -4.23 7.46 -5.40
CA GLN A 126 -5.35 7.13 -4.51
C GLN A 126 -5.16 7.77 -3.12
N TRP A 127 -3.95 7.71 -2.57
CA TRP A 127 -3.65 8.36 -1.29
C TRP A 127 -3.73 9.88 -1.35
N SER A 128 -3.26 10.49 -2.44
CA SER A 128 -3.42 11.93 -2.65
C SER A 128 -4.89 12.33 -2.69
N LYS A 129 -5.72 11.57 -3.44
CA LYS A 129 -7.17 11.78 -3.50
C LYS A 129 -7.84 11.65 -2.13
N GLN A 130 -7.52 10.61 -1.37
CA GLN A 130 -8.07 10.44 -0.02
C GLN A 130 -7.68 11.60 0.90
N LEU A 131 -6.40 12.00 0.89
CA LEU A 131 -5.93 13.13 1.68
C LEU A 131 -6.65 14.43 1.32
N PHE A 132 -6.95 14.61 0.03
CA PHE A 132 -7.75 15.74 -0.45
C PHE A 132 -9.17 15.69 0.13
N TYR A 133 -9.87 14.55 0.04
CA TYR A 133 -11.22 14.40 0.62
C TYR A 133 -11.25 14.64 2.14
N ASP A 134 -10.32 14.04 2.89
CA ASP A 134 -10.22 14.20 4.35
C ASP A 134 -10.02 15.67 4.78
N LYS A 135 -9.41 16.48 3.90
CA LYS A 135 -9.14 17.91 4.13
C LYS A 135 -10.16 18.84 3.49
N SER A 136 -10.86 18.42 2.44
CA SER A 136 -11.82 19.23 1.68
C SER A 136 -13.08 19.55 2.50
N ASN A 137 -13.56 18.59 3.30
CA ASN A 137 -14.67 18.82 4.23
C ASN A 137 -14.29 19.71 5.42
N LYS A 138 -13.02 20.10 5.53
CA LYS A 138 -12.54 21.13 6.46
C LYS A 138 -12.45 22.50 5.78
N ALA A 139 -13.34 22.76 4.81
CA ALA A 139 -13.46 24.04 4.14
C ALA A 139 -13.49 25.20 5.16
N ASP A 140 -14.17 25.01 6.29
CA ASP A 140 -14.18 25.97 7.40
C ASP A 140 -12.77 26.25 7.93
N THR A 141 -11.82 25.31 7.97
CA THR A 141 -10.48 25.61 8.50
C THR A 141 -9.65 26.49 7.56
N LEU A 142 -9.85 26.37 6.23
CA LEU A 142 -9.19 27.23 5.24
C LEU A 142 -9.93 28.57 5.09
N LEU A 143 -11.26 28.57 5.21
CA LEU A 143 -12.11 29.75 5.13
C LEU A 143 -12.01 30.61 6.41
N VAL A 144 -12.05 30.00 7.60
CA VAL A 144 -11.84 30.67 8.90
C VAL A 144 -10.48 31.37 8.93
N ARG A 145 -9.42 30.75 8.40
CA ARG A 145 -8.11 31.41 8.27
C ARG A 145 -8.12 32.63 7.35
N LYS A 146 -9.02 32.68 6.35
CA LYS A 146 -9.21 33.85 5.49
C LYS A 146 -10.12 34.91 6.11
N LEU A 147 -11.02 34.53 7.02
CA LEU A 147 -11.93 35.43 7.72
C LEU A 147 -11.33 36.03 9.01
N GLN A 148 -10.20 35.50 9.49
CA GLN A 148 -9.45 35.99 10.67
C GLN A 148 -8.40 37.07 10.33
N HIS A 149 -8.33 37.48 9.06
CA HIS A 149 -7.55 38.61 8.56
C HIS A 149 -8.49 39.62 7.90
#